data_AF-A0A1Q9E9N7-F1
#
_entry.id   AF-A0A1Q9E9N7-F1
#
_cell.length_a   1.000
_cell.length_b   1.000
_cell.length_c   1.000
_cell.angle_alpha   90.00
_cell.angle_beta   90.00
_cell.angle_gamma   90.00
#
_symmetry.space_group_name_H-M   'P 1'
#
loop_
_entity.id
_entity.type
_entity.pdbx_description
1 polymer ?
#
loop_
_entity_poly.entity_id
_entity_poly.type
_entity_poly.pdbx_seq_one_letter_code
_entity_poly.pdbx_strand_id
1 'polypeptide(L)' 'MVKGHFHAGCSTTEEASVRQHLATLGLKAPSSAEAVKRAFRSLALKYHPDKRPDDQTRSADFQRIKDAYDALTAAGLA' A
#
# COMPACT_ATOMS: atom_id res chain seq x y z
N MET A 1 44.84 0.12 9.27
CA MET A 1 43.64 0.95 9.02
C MET A 1 42.79 0.30 7.94
N VAL A 2 41.69 -0.39 8.27
CA VAL A 2 40.63 -0.71 7.31
C VAL A 2 39.29 -0.32 7.93
N LYS A 3 38.66 0.71 7.37
CA LYS A 3 37.32 1.16 7.77
C LYS A 3 36.32 0.08 7.36
N GLY A 4 35.94 -0.77 8.29
CA GLY A 4 34.82 -1.70 8.14
C GLY A 4 33.51 -0.91 8.12
N HIS A 5 33.15 -0.38 6.95
CA HIS A 5 31.76 -0.06 6.61
C HIS A 5 31.23 -1.24 5.81
N PHE A 6 30.46 -2.12 6.44
CA PHE A 6 29.40 -2.81 5.73
C PHE A 6 28.23 -2.93 6.68
N HIS A 7 27.14 -2.25 6.32
CA HIS A 7 25.90 -2.21 7.06
C HIS A 7 25.49 -3.62 7.49
N ALA A 8 25.22 -3.72 8.79
CA ALA A 8 24.51 -4.84 9.40
C ALA A 8 23.26 -5.18 8.58
N GLY A 9 23.00 -6.49 8.50
CA GLY A 9 21.98 -7.04 7.63
C GLY A 9 20.56 -6.55 7.92
N CYS A 10 19.77 -6.49 6.86
CA CYS A 10 18.40 -6.97 6.84
C CYS A 10 17.98 -7.11 5.37
N SER A 11 17.59 -8.31 4.96
CA SER A 11 17.10 -8.63 3.62
C SER A 11 15.90 -7.72 3.26
N THR A 12 16.09 -6.76 2.37
CA THR A 12 15.01 -5.86 1.90
C THR A 12 14.24 -6.51 0.75
N THR A 13 13.69 -7.69 0.98
CA THR A 13 12.82 -8.37 0.00
C THR A 13 11.33 -8.13 0.33
N GLU A 14 10.99 -7.79 1.57
CA GLU A 14 9.60 -7.57 1.99
C GLU A 14 9.10 -6.14 1.69
N GLU A 15 9.99 -5.16 1.72
CA GLU A 15 9.68 -3.73 1.45
C GLU A 15 9.35 -3.44 -0.02
N ALA A 16 9.78 -4.30 -0.95
CA ALA A 16 9.50 -4.10 -2.38
C ALA A 16 8.01 -4.27 -2.68
N SER A 17 7.38 -5.28 -2.07
CA SER A 17 5.95 -5.53 -2.22
C SER A 17 5.15 -4.41 -1.57
N VAL A 18 5.51 -4.01 -0.34
CA VAL A 18 4.94 -2.85 0.37
C VAL A 18 4.92 -1.59 -0.49
N ARG A 19 6.02 -1.27 -1.18
CA ARG A 19 6.08 -0.10 -2.09
C ARG A 19 5.10 -0.22 -3.25
N GLN A 20 4.87 -1.42 -3.78
CA GLN A 20 3.86 -1.65 -4.81
C GLN A 20 2.42 -1.52 -4.27
N HIS A 21 2.18 -1.93 -3.03
CA HIS A 21 0.88 -1.79 -2.38
C HIS A 21 0.57 -0.29 -2.12
N LEU A 22 1.57 0.48 -1.66
CA LEU A 22 1.47 1.94 -1.55
C LEU A 22 1.26 2.62 -2.90
N ALA A 23 1.97 2.18 -3.95
CA ALA A 23 1.79 2.71 -5.30
C ALA A 23 0.38 2.44 -5.85
N THR A 24 -0.20 1.28 -5.55
CA THR A 24 -1.61 0.95 -5.87
C THR A 24 -2.57 1.90 -5.17
N LEU A 25 -2.24 2.36 -3.96
CA LEU A 25 -2.98 3.39 -3.22
C LEU A 25 -2.65 4.82 -3.67
N GLY A 26 -1.74 5.01 -4.62
CA GLY A 26 -1.29 6.33 -5.09
C GLY A 26 -0.35 7.06 -4.12
N LEU A 27 0.27 6.35 -3.19
CA LEU A 27 1.21 6.89 -2.21
C LEU A 27 2.67 6.65 -2.64
N LYS A 28 3.52 7.66 -2.46
CA LYS A 28 4.99 7.51 -2.54
C LYS A 28 5.51 7.12 -1.15
N ALA A 29 6.26 6.02 -1.06
CA ALA A 29 6.85 5.54 0.19
C ALA A 29 7.97 6.47 0.73
N PRO A 30 8.26 6.46 2.04
CA PRO A 30 7.48 5.87 3.14
C PRO A 30 6.38 6.83 3.58
N SER A 31 5.12 6.44 3.37
CA SER A 31 3.95 7.20 3.80
C SER A 31 3.53 6.76 5.20
N SER A 32 3.04 7.70 6.02
CA SER A 32 2.57 7.40 7.37
C SER A 32 1.23 6.65 7.36
N ALA A 33 0.92 5.93 8.43
CA ALA A 33 -0.34 5.21 8.64
C ALA A 33 -1.59 6.05 8.33
N GLU A 34 -1.55 7.33 8.71
CA GLU A 34 -2.61 8.28 8.39
C GLU A 34 -2.79 8.50 6.89
N ALA A 35 -1.68 8.56 6.13
CA ALA A 35 -1.72 8.72 4.68
C ALA A 35 -2.31 7.48 3.99
N VAL A 36 -1.96 6.28 4.46
CA VAL A 36 -2.54 5.01 3.99
C VAL A 36 -4.06 4.98 4.22
N LYS A 37 -4.50 5.30 5.44
CA LYS A 37 -5.93 5.39 5.79
C LYS A 37 -6.69 6.46 5.01
N ARG A 38 -6.06 7.61 4.70
CA ARG A 38 -6.68 8.68 3.89
C ARG A 38 -6.79 8.29 2.43
N ALA A 39 -5.75 7.69 1.86
CA ALA A 39 -5.75 7.21 0.48
C ALA A 39 -6.80 6.10 0.27
N PHE A 40 -6.83 5.11 1.17
CA PHE A 40 -7.83 4.04 1.15
C PHE A 40 -9.26 4.60 1.17
N ARG A 41 -9.57 5.54 2.08
CA ARG A 41 -10.89 6.17 2.16
C ARG A 41 -11.27 6.89 0.87
N SER A 42 -10.34 7.65 0.27
CA SER A 42 -10.58 8.37 -0.98
C SER A 42 -10.85 7.42 -2.16
N LEU A 43 -10.07 6.34 -2.26
CA LEU A 43 -10.23 5.33 -3.30
C LEU A 43 -11.50 4.48 -3.10
N ALA A 44 -11.81 4.10 -1.86
CA ALA A 44 -13.03 3.37 -1.52
C ALA A 44 -14.29 4.13 -1.95
N LEU A 45 -14.34 5.45 -1.74
CA LEU A 45 -15.45 6.28 -2.19
C LEU A 45 -15.52 6.39 -3.73
N LYS A 46 -14.36 6.39 -4.41
CA LYS A 46 -14.26 6.47 -5.87
C LYS A 46 -14.65 5.16 -6.56
N TYR A 47 -14.29 4.03 -5.96
CA TYR A 47 -14.53 2.68 -6.47
C TYR A 47 -15.72 1.96 -5.81
N HIS A 48 -16.52 2.66 -4.99
CA HIS A 48 -17.63 2.04 -4.29
C HIS A 48 -18.69 1.49 -5.28
N PRO A 49 -19.07 0.20 -5.19
CA PRO A 49 -20.02 -0.42 -6.12
C PRO A 49 -21.43 0.19 -6.02
N ASP A 50 -21.80 0.74 -4.85
CA ASP A 50 -23.10 1.40 -4.65
C ASP A 50 -23.37 2.57 -5.61
N LYS A 51 -22.34 3.36 -5.96
CA LYS A 51 -22.52 4.51 -6.88
C LYS A 51 -22.47 4.10 -8.35
N ARG A 52 -21.94 2.92 -8.66
CA ARG A 52 -21.75 2.39 -10.03
C ARG A 52 -21.88 0.87 -10.02
N PRO A 53 -23.10 0.33 -9.89
CA PRO A 53 -23.34 -1.11 -9.78
C PRO A 53 -23.02 -1.90 -11.06
N ASP A 54 -22.85 -1.23 -12.21
CA ASP A 54 -22.62 -1.86 -13.52
C ASP A 54 -21.11 -2.04 -13.85
N ASP A 55 -20.21 -1.51 -13.01
CA ASP A 55 -18.81 -1.34 -13.34
C ASP A 55 -17.95 -2.43 -12.67
N GLN A 56 -17.92 -3.63 -13.28
CA GLN A 56 -17.18 -4.81 -12.79
C GLN A 56 -15.70 -4.52 -12.52
N THR A 57 -15.11 -3.56 -13.24
CA THR A 57 -13.72 -3.13 -13.08
C THR A 57 -13.45 -2.55 -11.69
N ARG A 58 -14.42 -1.84 -11.10
CA ARG A 58 -14.27 -1.20 -9.79
C ARG A 58 -14.29 -2.19 -8.64
N SER A 59 -15.02 -3.29 -8.80
CA SER A 59 -15.00 -4.39 -7.83
C SER A 59 -13.61 -5.00 -7.75
N ALA A 60 -12.97 -5.24 -8.89
CA ALA A 60 -11.60 -5.74 -8.96
C ALA A 60 -10.57 -4.75 -8.38
N ASP A 61 -10.69 -3.46 -8.72
CA ASP A 61 -9.78 -2.44 -8.18
C ASP A 61 -9.97 -2.21 -6.68
N PHE A 62 -11.22 -2.21 -6.19
CA PHE A 62 -11.51 -2.12 -4.75
C PHE A 62 -10.90 -3.30 -3.99
N GLN A 63 -11.01 -4.51 -4.54
CA GLN A 63 -10.40 -5.70 -3.94
C GLN A 63 -8.87 -5.56 -3.86
N ARG A 64 -8.21 -5.08 -4.92
CA ARG A 64 -6.77 -4.80 -4.91
C ARG A 64 -6.38 -3.73 -3.89
N ILE A 65 -7.16 -2.66 -3.77
CA ILE A 65 -6.95 -1.58 -2.80
C ILE A 65 -7.08 -2.10 -1.36
N LYS A 66 -8.05 -2.99 -1.12
CA LYS A 66 -8.28 -3.63 0.19
C LYS A 66 -7.13 -4.56 0.56
N ASP A 67 -6.69 -5.40 -0.38
CA ASP A 67 -5.55 -6.29 -0.22
C ASP A 67 -4.26 -5.50 0.06
N ALA A 68 -4.06 -4.41 -0.71
CA ALA A 68 -2.98 -3.45 -0.50
C ALA A 68 -2.95 -2.90 0.92
N TYR A 69 -4.10 -2.42 1.41
CA TYR A 69 -4.23 -1.88 2.76
C TYR A 69 -3.94 -2.92 3.84
N ASP A 70 -4.46 -4.14 3.70
CA ASP A 70 -4.30 -5.23 4.66
C ASP A 70 -2.82 -5.62 4.83
N ALA A 71 -2.10 -5.79 3.71
CA ALA A 71 -0.66 -6.09 3.75
C ALA A 71 0.16 -4.96 4.39
N LEU A 72 -0.23 -3.69 4.17
CA LEU A 72 0.42 -2.54 4.79
C LEU A 72 0.13 -2.43 6.29
N THR A 73 -1.08 -2.78 6.71
CA THR A 73 -1.43 -2.91 8.14
C THR A 73 -0.64 -4.03 8.79
N ALA A 74 -0.52 -5.18 8.13
CA ALA A 74 0.28 -6.31 8.61
C ALA A 74 1.77 -5.93 8.76
N ALA A 75 2.30 -5.10 7.85
CA ALA A 75 3.65 -4.54 7.92
C ALA A 75 3.82 -3.41 8.96
N GLY A 76 2.75 -2.99 9.65
CA GLY A 76 2.79 -1.92 10.65
C GLY A 76 2.87 -0.50 10.08
N LEU A 77 2.51 -0.32 8.80
CA LEU A 77 2.60 0.95 8.08
C LEU A 77 1.26 1.69 7.95
N ALA A 78 0.16 1.12 8.47
CA ALA A 78 -1.21 1.60 8.27
C ALA A 78 -2.03 1.71 9.56
#